data_AF-A0A9Q9AE09-F1
#
_entry.id   AF-A0A9Q9AE09-F1
#
_cell.length_a   1.000
_cell.length_b   1.000
_cell.length_c   1.000
_cell.angle_alpha   90.00
_cell.angle_beta   90.00
_cell.angle_gamma   90.00
#
_symmetry.space_group_name_H-M   'P 1'
#
loop_
_entity.id
_entity.type
_entity.pdbx_description
1 polymer ?
#
loop_
_entity_poly.entity_id
_entity_poly.type
_entity_poly.pdbx_seq_one_letter_code
_entity_poly.pdbx_strand_id
1 'polypeptide(L)'
;MINTSARPPRTDPLALEEAQLEESSIDQSTAPFVAELTSLLGLWQIVLPFGLISQHVPPAQNVHQYSMRFTDFADIIAEPPAFVVVLFKVTLMPREAEQGLRPILLSDEHRKKTKKAATARAEGIHIISTWRWDRAAKMATFWLRSDVFKSLIADGSWGISIWRTDVWARKAGPEPLEEVVDAGQFCV
;
A
#
# COMPACT_ATOMS: atom_id res chain seq x y z
N MET A 1 -0.12 14.71 7.83
CA MET A 1 0.12 15.42 6.55
C MET A 1 1.53 15.96 6.59
N ILE A 2 2.20 16.03 5.44
CA ILE A 2 3.55 16.57 5.30
C ILE A 2 3.46 17.75 4.34
N ASN A 3 3.97 18.90 4.74
CA ASN A 3 4.10 20.06 3.87
C ASN A 3 5.40 19.92 3.05
N THR A 4 5.28 19.85 1.73
CA THR A 4 6.44 19.62 0.84
C THR A 4 6.21 20.19 -0.56
N SER A 5 7.30 20.60 -1.22
CA SER A 5 7.32 20.94 -2.64
C SER A 5 7.45 19.71 -3.56
N ALA A 6 7.82 18.54 -3.02
CA ALA A 6 8.02 17.34 -3.84
C ALA A 6 6.75 16.95 -4.61
N ARG A 7 6.90 16.42 -5.83
CA ARG A 7 5.78 15.91 -6.65
C ARG A 7 6.05 14.48 -7.12
N PRO A 8 4.99 13.64 -7.20
CA PRO A 8 5.10 12.34 -7.85
C PRO A 8 5.35 12.50 -9.37
N PRO A 9 6.22 11.68 -9.98
CA PRO A 9 6.53 11.74 -11.41
C PRO A 9 5.30 11.75 -12.32
N ARG A 10 5.19 12.64 -13.29
CA ARG A 10 4.08 12.70 -14.27
C ARG A 10 4.36 11.80 -15.46
N THR A 11 5.64 11.67 -15.78
CA THR A 11 6.15 10.88 -16.89
C THR A 11 6.85 9.61 -16.41
N ASP A 12 6.78 8.56 -17.23
CA ASP A 12 7.53 7.32 -17.04
C ASP A 12 8.26 6.96 -18.34
N PRO A 13 9.60 7.08 -18.40
CA PRO A 13 10.48 7.54 -17.32
C PRO A 13 10.31 9.03 -17.00
N LEU A 14 10.75 9.45 -15.79
CA LEU A 14 10.74 10.85 -15.34
C LEU A 14 11.54 11.74 -16.30
N ALA A 15 10.87 12.74 -16.88
CA ALA A 15 11.49 13.73 -17.75
C ALA A 15 12.44 14.66 -16.98
N LEU A 16 13.51 15.10 -17.62
CA LEU A 16 14.53 15.96 -16.99
C LEU A 16 13.94 17.33 -16.61
N GLU A 17 13.10 17.88 -17.46
CA GLU A 17 12.40 19.15 -17.23
C GLU A 17 11.48 19.07 -16.01
N GLU A 18 10.88 17.90 -15.79
CA GLU A 18 10.03 17.64 -14.64
C GLU A 18 10.85 17.57 -13.34
N ALA A 19 12.04 16.95 -13.40
CA ALA A 19 12.95 16.84 -12.25
C ALA A 19 13.53 18.20 -11.80
N GLN A 20 13.60 19.17 -12.71
CA GLN A 20 14.12 20.51 -12.45
C GLN A 20 13.04 21.53 -12.07
N LEU A 21 11.77 21.15 -12.12
CA LEU A 21 10.66 22.06 -11.86
C LEU A 21 10.56 22.41 -10.37
N GLU A 22 10.62 23.71 -10.07
CA GLU A 22 10.39 24.21 -8.72
C GLU A 22 8.88 24.34 -8.46
N GLU A 23 8.38 23.43 -7.64
CA GLU A 23 6.97 23.32 -7.32
C GLU A 23 6.61 24.02 -6.01
N SER A 24 5.40 24.59 -5.96
CA SER A 24 4.89 25.19 -4.72
C SER A 24 4.70 24.14 -3.62
N SER A 25 4.89 24.54 -2.37
CA SER A 25 4.64 23.66 -1.23
C SER A 25 3.15 23.34 -1.08
N ILE A 26 2.83 22.06 -0.93
CA ILE A 26 1.48 21.57 -0.67
C ILE A 26 1.48 20.58 0.49
N ASP A 27 0.31 20.40 1.10
CA ASP A 27 0.09 19.34 2.07
C ASP A 27 -0.16 18.01 1.35
N GLN A 28 0.74 17.05 1.57
CA GLN A 28 0.61 15.69 1.06
C GLN A 28 0.19 14.73 2.17
N SER A 29 -0.74 13.84 1.82
CA SER A 29 -1.13 12.74 2.70
C SER A 29 -0.23 11.53 2.46
N THR A 30 0.41 11.06 3.52
CA THR A 30 1.12 9.77 3.56
C THR A 30 0.28 8.65 4.17
N ALA A 31 -0.96 8.94 4.56
CA ALA A 31 -1.81 8.00 5.31
C ALA A 31 -1.90 6.60 4.69
N PRO A 32 -2.02 6.44 3.36
CA PRO A 32 -2.07 5.10 2.75
C PRO A 32 -0.82 4.25 2.99
N PHE A 33 0.33 4.88 3.26
CA PHE A 33 1.63 4.20 3.37
C PHE A 33 2.12 4.09 4.83
N VAL A 34 1.45 4.71 5.80
CA VAL A 34 1.91 4.73 7.20
C VAL A 34 2.00 3.32 7.80
N ALA A 35 1.02 2.46 7.50
CA ALA A 35 0.99 1.09 8.01
C ALA A 35 2.19 0.27 7.53
N GLU A 36 2.53 0.36 6.24
CA GLU A 36 3.73 -0.24 5.67
C GLU A 36 5.00 0.37 6.27
N LEU A 37 5.14 1.70 6.23
CA LEU A 37 6.34 2.39 6.69
C LEU A 37 6.68 2.03 8.14
N THR A 38 5.68 2.04 9.03
CA THR A 38 5.90 1.68 10.44
C THR A 38 6.22 0.20 10.61
N SER A 39 5.64 -0.69 9.79
CA SER A 39 5.94 -2.12 9.81
C SER A 39 7.39 -2.39 9.36
N LEU A 40 7.83 -1.79 8.26
CA LEU A 40 9.20 -1.91 7.76
C LEU A 40 10.21 -1.32 8.74
N LEU A 41 9.92 -0.14 9.32
CA LEU A 41 10.76 0.44 10.36
C LEU A 41 10.89 -0.48 11.58
N GLY A 42 9.81 -1.15 12.00
CA GLY A 42 9.83 -2.13 13.09
C GLY A 42 10.70 -3.34 12.79
N LEU A 43 10.64 -3.86 11.56
CA LEU A 43 11.48 -4.97 11.10
C LEU A 43 12.96 -4.60 11.04
N TRP A 44 13.28 -3.38 10.56
CA TRP A 44 14.65 -3.00 10.25
C TRP A 44 15.39 -2.40 11.45
N GLN A 45 14.75 -2.23 12.61
CA GLN A 45 15.40 -1.68 13.80
C GLN A 45 16.71 -2.39 14.17
N ILE A 46 16.80 -3.69 13.92
CA ILE A 46 17.99 -4.48 14.25
C ILE A 46 19.21 -4.14 13.38
N VAL A 47 19.01 -3.66 12.16
CA VAL A 47 20.10 -3.31 11.25
C VAL A 47 20.40 -1.81 11.24
N LEU A 48 19.57 -0.99 11.89
CA LEU A 48 19.81 0.45 11.97
C LEU A 48 20.97 0.73 12.94
N PRO A 49 21.88 1.66 12.60
CA PRO A 49 22.98 2.05 13.48
C PRO A 49 22.52 2.92 14.67
N PHE A 50 21.21 3.11 14.84
CA PHE A 50 20.58 3.89 15.90
C PHE A 50 19.24 3.28 16.30
N GLY A 51 18.83 3.50 17.55
CA GLY A 51 17.51 3.10 18.05
C GLY A 51 16.44 4.14 17.72
N LEU A 52 15.27 3.68 17.27
CA LEU A 52 14.09 4.53 17.06
C LEU A 52 13.17 4.43 18.28
N ILE A 53 13.06 5.51 19.05
CA ILE A 53 12.13 5.61 20.18
C ILE A 53 10.85 6.29 19.69
N SER A 54 9.87 5.52 19.24
CA SER A 54 8.57 6.04 18.81
C SER A 54 7.47 5.04 19.13
N GLN A 55 6.41 5.50 19.80
CA GLN A 55 5.21 4.70 20.07
C GLN A 55 4.48 4.25 18.79
N HIS A 56 4.74 4.90 17.66
CA HIS A 56 4.13 4.58 16.38
C HIS A 56 4.84 3.44 15.67
N VAL A 57 6.07 3.09 16.07
CA VAL A 57 6.83 1.99 15.48
C VAL A 57 6.64 0.75 16.37
N PRO A 58 6.05 -0.33 15.85
CA PRO A 58 5.84 -1.54 16.63
C PRO A 58 7.17 -2.25 16.90
N PRO A 59 7.29 -3.01 18.01
CA PRO A 59 8.34 -4.00 18.18
C PRO A 59 8.35 -5.01 17.02
N ALA A 60 9.53 -5.52 16.63
CA ALA A 60 9.66 -6.45 15.50
C ALA A 60 8.78 -7.70 15.65
N GLN A 61 8.64 -8.25 16.86
CA GLN A 61 7.76 -9.38 17.17
C GLN A 61 6.27 -9.13 16.90
N ASN A 62 5.86 -7.86 16.80
CA ASN A 62 4.48 -7.49 16.45
C ASN A 62 4.29 -7.33 14.95
N VAL A 63 5.33 -7.46 14.13
CA VAL A 63 5.25 -7.47 12.67
C VAL A 63 5.22 -8.92 12.20
N HIS A 64 4.16 -9.26 11.48
CA HIS A 64 3.88 -10.62 11.03
C HIS A 64 3.99 -10.69 9.51
N GLN A 65 4.36 -11.87 9.03
CA GLN A 65 4.28 -12.21 7.62
C GLN A 65 2.88 -12.75 7.32
N TYR A 66 2.25 -12.20 6.30
CA TYR A 66 0.96 -12.64 5.82
C TYR A 66 1.09 -13.15 4.40
N SER A 67 0.21 -14.08 4.03
CA SER A 67 0.09 -14.57 2.66
C SER A 67 -1.37 -14.61 2.22
N MET A 68 -1.60 -14.25 0.96
CA MET A 68 -2.92 -14.25 0.34
C MET A 68 -2.86 -14.85 -1.05
N ARG A 69 -3.82 -15.74 -1.36
CA ARG A 69 -4.01 -16.30 -2.69
C ARG A 69 -5.08 -15.51 -3.43
N PHE A 70 -4.83 -15.19 -4.70
CA PHE A 70 -5.79 -14.53 -5.58
C PHE A 70 -6.23 -15.49 -6.68
N THR A 71 -7.45 -16.02 -6.60
CA THR A 71 -7.92 -17.07 -7.51
C THR A 71 -8.12 -16.55 -8.93
N ASP A 72 -8.72 -15.36 -9.04
CA ASP A 72 -9.09 -14.69 -10.28
C ASP A 72 -7.96 -13.83 -10.87
N PHE A 73 -6.72 -14.31 -10.74
CA PHE A 73 -5.56 -13.67 -11.35
C PHE A 73 -5.34 -14.18 -12.78
N ALA A 74 -5.48 -13.30 -13.77
CA ALA A 74 -5.17 -13.60 -15.17
C ALA A 74 -3.66 -13.58 -15.37
N ASP A 75 -3.08 -14.75 -15.61
CA ASP A 75 -1.63 -14.90 -15.70
C ASP A 75 -1.12 -14.61 -17.13
N ILE A 76 -0.69 -13.37 -17.38
CA ILE A 76 -0.13 -12.96 -18.67
C ILE A 76 1.40 -13.08 -18.61
N ILE A 77 1.95 -13.96 -19.46
CA ILE A 77 3.37 -14.40 -19.42
C ILE A 77 4.40 -13.27 -19.50
N ALA A 78 4.07 -12.16 -20.16
CA ALA A 78 4.98 -11.06 -20.41
C ALA A 78 4.90 -9.90 -19.39
N GLU A 79 4.09 -9.99 -18.34
CA GLU A 79 3.96 -8.88 -17.38
C GLU A 79 5.05 -8.93 -16.29
N PRO A 80 5.81 -7.84 -16.07
CA PRO A 80 6.73 -7.76 -14.95
C PRO A 80 5.93 -7.79 -13.62
N PRO A 81 6.40 -8.52 -12.59
CA PRO A 81 5.68 -8.66 -11.33
C PRO A 81 5.88 -7.43 -10.42
N ALA A 82 5.53 -6.25 -10.90
CA ALA A 82 5.56 -5.00 -10.16
C ALA A 82 4.26 -4.86 -9.34
N PHE A 83 4.09 -5.70 -8.32
CA PHE A 83 2.85 -5.80 -7.55
C PHE A 83 2.91 -5.15 -6.17
N VAL A 84 1.80 -4.53 -5.79
CA VAL A 84 1.50 -4.12 -4.42
C VAL A 84 0.20 -4.76 -3.96
N VAL A 85 0.14 -5.02 -2.66
CA VAL A 85 -1.07 -5.40 -1.96
C VAL A 85 -1.77 -4.12 -1.51
N VAL A 86 -3.07 -4.02 -1.82
CA VAL A 86 -3.92 -2.91 -1.40
C VAL A 86 -5.01 -3.45 -0.50
N LEU A 87 -4.94 -3.05 0.77
CA LEU A 87 -6.01 -3.25 1.74
C LEU A 87 -6.91 -2.02 1.67
N PHE A 88 -8.22 -2.21 1.53
CA PHE A 88 -9.12 -1.07 1.41
C PHE A 88 -10.49 -1.33 2.02
N LYS A 89 -11.11 -0.27 2.53
CA LYS A 89 -12.48 -0.32 3.04
C LYS A 89 -13.45 -0.33 1.87
N VAL A 90 -14.17 -1.42 1.69
CA VAL A 90 -15.03 -1.68 0.50
C VAL A 90 -16.07 -0.58 0.32
N THR A 91 -16.63 -0.06 1.43
CA THR A 91 -17.62 1.01 1.43
C THR A 91 -17.06 2.37 0.96
N LEU A 92 -15.78 2.63 1.26
CA LEU A 92 -15.10 3.90 0.95
C LEU A 92 -14.41 3.90 -0.40
N MET A 93 -14.23 2.74 -1.04
CA MET A 93 -13.57 2.67 -2.35
C MET A 93 -14.38 3.44 -3.42
N PRO A 94 -13.80 4.47 -4.07
CA PRO A 94 -14.44 5.16 -5.18
C PRO A 94 -14.55 4.24 -6.41
N ARG A 95 -15.62 4.35 -7.20
CA ARG A 95 -15.78 3.56 -8.45
C ARG A 95 -14.70 3.90 -9.47
N GLU A 96 -14.18 5.12 -9.39
CA GLU A 96 -13.09 5.63 -10.22
C GLU A 96 -11.77 4.88 -9.97
N ALA A 97 -11.63 4.19 -8.84
CA ALA A 97 -10.45 3.37 -8.57
C ALA A 97 -10.28 2.24 -9.60
N GLU A 98 -11.39 1.78 -10.21
CA GLU A 98 -11.38 0.79 -11.30
C GLU A 98 -10.62 1.28 -12.53
N GLN A 99 -10.57 2.59 -12.75
CA GLN A 99 -9.84 3.21 -13.85
C GLN A 99 -8.36 3.47 -13.50
N GLY A 100 -7.99 3.32 -12.24
CA GLY A 100 -6.64 3.55 -11.73
C GLY A 100 -6.65 4.09 -10.30
N LEU A 101 -5.84 3.51 -9.44
CA LEU A 101 -5.73 3.91 -8.03
C LEU A 101 -4.93 5.20 -7.86
N ARG A 102 -4.00 5.49 -8.77
CA ARG A 102 -3.04 6.59 -8.66
C ARG A 102 -3.69 7.94 -8.33
N PRO A 103 -4.72 8.41 -9.08
CA PRO A 103 -5.32 9.72 -8.83
C PRO A 103 -6.01 9.84 -7.46
N ILE A 104 -6.38 8.71 -6.85
CA ILE A 104 -6.95 8.67 -5.50
C ILE A 104 -5.85 8.86 -4.47
N LEU A 105 -4.64 8.34 -4.69
CA LEU A 105 -3.52 8.46 -3.75
C LEU A 105 -2.86 9.84 -3.77
N LEU A 106 -2.85 10.51 -4.92
CA LEU A 106 -2.24 11.84 -5.08
C LEU A 106 -2.92 12.91 -4.21
N SER A 107 -2.14 13.87 -3.73
CA SER A 107 -2.63 15.03 -2.95
C SER A 107 -2.52 16.37 -3.69
N ASP A 108 -1.97 16.33 -4.90
CA ASP A 108 -1.63 17.46 -5.77
C ASP A 108 -2.74 17.82 -6.76
N GLU A 109 -2.44 18.61 -7.79
CA GLU A 109 -3.39 19.06 -8.81
C GLU A 109 -4.03 17.91 -9.62
N HIS A 110 -3.36 16.75 -9.70
CA HIS A 110 -3.85 15.54 -10.37
C HIS A 110 -4.70 14.65 -9.45
N ARG A 111 -4.90 15.06 -8.18
CA ARG A 111 -5.76 14.32 -7.25
C ARG A 111 -7.21 14.29 -7.69
N LYS A 112 -7.89 13.19 -7.36
CA LYS A 112 -9.35 13.18 -7.33
C LYS A 112 -9.83 14.05 -6.17
N LYS A 113 -10.63 15.06 -6.52
CA LYS A 113 -11.20 16.07 -5.61
C LYS A 113 -12.51 15.63 -4.95
N THR A 114 -13.01 14.43 -5.24
CA THR A 114 -14.26 13.94 -4.65
C THR A 114 -14.07 13.71 -3.15
N LYS A 115 -15.10 14.02 -2.35
CA LYS A 115 -15.09 13.79 -0.90
C LYS A 115 -14.77 12.33 -0.58
N LYS A 116 -15.35 11.40 -1.35
CA LYS A 116 -15.10 9.96 -1.21
C LYS A 116 -13.63 9.59 -1.43
N ALA A 117 -12.96 10.15 -2.44
CA ALA A 117 -11.53 9.90 -2.66
C ALA A 117 -10.65 10.48 -1.54
N ALA A 118 -11.01 11.66 -1.01
CA ALA A 118 -10.30 12.24 0.14
C ALA A 118 -10.44 11.36 1.40
N THR A 119 -11.64 10.87 1.70
CA THR A 119 -11.88 9.95 2.81
C THR A 119 -11.16 8.62 2.60
N ALA A 120 -11.25 8.02 1.41
CA ALA A 120 -10.53 6.79 1.08
C ALA A 120 -9.01 6.93 1.27
N ARG A 121 -8.42 8.06 0.85
CA ARG A 121 -6.99 8.36 1.05
C ARG A 121 -6.62 8.53 2.52
N ALA A 122 -7.51 9.09 3.34
CA ALA A 122 -7.22 9.37 4.73
C ALA A 122 -7.29 8.13 5.63
N GLU A 123 -8.29 7.27 5.41
CA GLU A 123 -8.61 6.19 6.36
C GLU A 123 -9.04 4.87 5.69
N GLY A 124 -9.22 4.84 4.37
CA GLY A 124 -9.86 3.71 3.68
C GLY A 124 -8.92 2.88 2.81
N ILE A 125 -7.61 3.17 2.80
CA ILE A 125 -6.62 2.51 1.93
C ILE A 125 -5.31 2.31 2.71
N HIS A 126 -4.74 1.12 2.62
CA HIS A 126 -3.33 0.85 2.93
C HIS A 126 -2.65 0.22 1.72
N ILE A 127 -1.51 0.79 1.32
CA ILE A 127 -0.64 0.26 0.26
C ILE A 127 0.52 -0.45 0.93
N ILE A 128 0.73 -1.72 0.58
CA ILE A 128 1.76 -2.58 1.16
C ILE A 128 2.56 -3.22 0.02
N SER A 129 3.88 -3.18 0.09
CA SER A 129 4.76 -3.86 -0.86
C SER A 129 4.58 -5.37 -0.81
N THR A 130 4.55 -5.98 -1.99
CA THR A 130 4.60 -7.44 -2.11
C THR A 130 6.05 -7.90 -1.91
N TRP A 131 6.31 -8.60 -0.82
CA TRP A 131 7.65 -9.12 -0.50
C TRP A 131 8.04 -10.29 -1.40
N ARG A 132 7.07 -11.17 -1.70
CA ARG A 132 7.23 -12.29 -2.62
C ARG A 132 5.92 -12.51 -3.38
N TRP A 133 6.04 -12.73 -4.68
CA TRP A 133 4.94 -13.17 -5.53
C TRP A 133 5.24 -14.59 -6.04
N ASP A 134 4.43 -15.56 -5.63
CA ASP A 134 4.44 -16.90 -6.19
C ASP A 134 3.41 -16.98 -7.31
N ARG A 135 3.91 -16.95 -8.55
CA ARG A 135 3.07 -16.94 -9.75
C ARG A 135 2.26 -18.23 -9.92
N ALA A 136 2.85 -19.39 -9.61
CA ALA A 136 2.18 -20.68 -9.78
C ALA A 136 1.04 -20.85 -8.77
N ALA A 137 1.28 -20.42 -7.52
CA ALA A 137 0.27 -20.43 -6.47
C ALA A 137 -0.67 -19.21 -6.52
N LYS A 138 -0.40 -18.22 -7.37
CA LYS A 138 -1.06 -16.89 -7.40
C LYS A 138 -1.09 -16.24 -6.01
N MET A 139 0.02 -16.30 -5.30
CA MET A 139 0.09 -15.98 -3.88
C MET A 139 1.05 -14.81 -3.63
N ALA A 140 0.55 -13.77 -2.96
CA ALA A 140 1.37 -12.67 -2.47
C ALA A 140 1.75 -12.92 -1.02
N THR A 141 2.98 -12.58 -0.66
CA THR A 141 3.47 -12.51 0.72
C THR A 141 3.85 -11.08 1.04
N PHE A 142 3.48 -10.60 2.22
CA PHE A 142 3.76 -9.24 2.68
C PHE A 142 3.96 -9.20 4.19
N TRP A 143 4.56 -8.12 4.68
CA TRP A 143 4.76 -7.90 6.11
C TRP A 143 3.88 -6.75 6.59
N LEU A 144 3.23 -6.95 7.74
CA LEU A 144 2.40 -5.92 8.34
C LEU A 144 2.35 -6.09 9.85
N ARG A 145 2.26 -4.97 10.57
CA ARG A 145 2.02 -4.98 12.02
C ARG A 145 0.66 -5.63 12.34
N SER A 146 0.69 -6.57 13.29
CA SER A 146 -0.45 -7.44 13.61
C SER A 146 -1.63 -6.71 14.24
N ASP A 147 -1.38 -5.63 14.98
CA ASP A 147 -2.42 -4.78 15.56
C ASP A 147 -3.23 -4.04 14.49
N VAL A 148 -2.58 -3.53 13.44
CA VAL A 148 -3.30 -2.97 12.28
C VAL A 148 -4.11 -4.05 11.62
N PHE A 149 -3.50 -5.19 11.26
CA PHE A 149 -4.22 -6.24 10.53
C PHE A 149 -5.45 -6.77 11.30
N LYS A 150 -5.30 -7.02 12.61
CA LYS A 150 -6.42 -7.41 13.49
C LYS A 150 -7.53 -6.36 13.56
N SER A 151 -7.17 -5.08 13.57
CA SER A 151 -8.14 -3.97 13.53
C SER A 151 -8.95 -3.97 12.23
N LEU A 152 -8.30 -4.23 11.09
CA LEU A 152 -8.98 -4.28 9.79
C LEU A 152 -9.96 -5.46 9.71
N ILE A 153 -9.55 -6.64 10.21
CA ILE A 153 -10.43 -7.82 10.31
C ILE A 153 -11.62 -7.53 11.22
N ALA A 154 -11.38 -6.93 12.39
CA ALA A 154 -12.45 -6.62 13.36
C ALA A 154 -13.48 -5.62 12.83
N ASP A 155 -13.09 -4.69 11.96
CA ASP A 155 -14.02 -3.76 11.28
C ASP A 155 -14.91 -4.48 10.26
N GLY A 156 -14.47 -5.62 9.70
CA GLY A 156 -15.29 -6.50 8.85
C GLY A 156 -15.73 -5.91 7.50
N SER A 157 -15.28 -4.69 7.16
CA SER A 157 -15.63 -4.03 5.89
C SER A 157 -14.42 -3.74 5.00
N TRP A 158 -13.29 -4.37 5.31
CA TRP A 158 -12.07 -4.29 4.53
C TRP A 158 -11.93 -5.49 3.58
N GLY A 159 -11.31 -5.25 2.44
CA GLY A 159 -10.90 -6.29 1.50
C GLY A 159 -9.43 -6.14 1.11
N ILE A 160 -8.87 -7.18 0.52
CA ILE A 160 -7.51 -7.22 -0.01
C ILE A 160 -7.53 -7.41 -1.52
N SER A 161 -6.62 -6.74 -2.22
CA SER A 161 -6.48 -6.87 -3.66
C SER A 161 -5.03 -6.70 -4.06
N ILE A 162 -4.67 -7.22 -5.24
CA ILE A 162 -3.34 -7.06 -5.81
C ILE A 162 -3.41 -6.11 -7.01
N TRP A 163 -2.49 -5.14 -7.03
CA TRP A 163 -2.44 -4.08 -8.02
C TRP A 163 -1.05 -4.00 -8.63
N ARG A 164 -0.98 -3.50 -9.86
CA ARG A 164 0.27 -3.15 -10.51
C ARG A 164 0.71 -1.75 -10.12
N THR A 165 1.98 -1.55 -9.80
CA THR A 165 2.52 -0.23 -9.40
C THR A 165 2.86 0.68 -10.56
N ASP A 166 3.15 0.12 -11.73
CA ASP A 166 3.48 0.89 -12.93
C ASP A 166 2.24 1.58 -13.52
N VAL A 167 1.14 0.83 -13.66
CA VAL A 167 -0.11 1.35 -14.23
C VAL A 167 -1.20 1.65 -13.19
N TRP A 168 -0.95 1.34 -11.90
CA TRP A 168 -1.92 1.50 -10.81
C TRP A 168 -3.29 0.85 -11.09
N ALA A 169 -3.28 -0.31 -11.75
CA ALA A 169 -4.47 -1.07 -12.12
C ALA A 169 -4.62 -2.33 -11.27
N ARG A 170 -5.86 -2.65 -10.90
CA ARG A 170 -6.17 -3.88 -10.14
C ARG A 170 -5.96 -5.09 -11.03
N LYS A 171 -5.31 -6.12 -10.49
CA LYS A 171 -5.10 -7.39 -11.17
C LYS A 171 -5.98 -8.51 -10.66
N ALA A 172 -6.26 -8.56 -9.36
CA ALA A 172 -7.23 -9.49 -8.78
C ALA A 172 -7.80 -8.96 -7.47
N GLY A 173 -8.88 -9.60 -7.00
CA GLY A 173 -9.67 -9.20 -5.85
C GLY A 173 -10.74 -8.14 -6.17
N PRO A 174 -11.46 -7.64 -5.15
CA PRO A 174 -11.20 -7.87 -3.72
C PRO A 174 -11.48 -9.29 -3.28
N GLU A 175 -10.61 -9.79 -2.42
CA GLU A 175 -10.81 -11.00 -1.63
C GLU A 175 -11.10 -10.61 -0.16
N PRO A 176 -11.76 -11.47 0.63
CA PRO A 176 -11.98 -11.25 2.06
C PRO A 176 -10.66 -11.26 2.85
N LEU A 177 -10.55 -10.44 3.91
CA LEU A 177 -9.35 -10.44 4.75
C LEU A 177 -9.21 -11.71 5.59
N GLU A 178 -10.31 -12.40 5.85
CA GLU A 178 -10.38 -13.63 6.64
C GLU A 178 -9.66 -14.81 5.96
N GLU A 179 -9.45 -14.73 4.65
CA GLU A 179 -8.71 -15.72 3.87
C GLU A 179 -7.19 -15.54 3.94
N VAL A 180 -6.72 -14.43 4.50
CA VAL A 180 -5.29 -14.16 4.66
C VAL A 180 -4.71 -15.07 5.74
N VAL A 181 -3.62 -15.75 5.41
CA VAL A 181 -2.91 -16.65 6.32
C VAL A 181 -1.79 -15.90 7.02
N ASP A 182 -1.81 -15.89 8.34
CA ASP A 182 -0.69 -15.43 9.19
C ASP A 182 0.39 -16.53 9.25
N ALA A 183 1.53 -16.25 8.63
CA ALA A 183 2.69 -17.14 8.58
C ALA A 183 3.61 -16.98 9.81
N GLY A 184 3.27 -16.07 10.72
CA GLY A 184 3.97 -15.87 11.98
C GLY A 184 4.81 -14.59 12.03
N GLN A 185 5.53 -14.46 13.14
CA GLN A 185 6.31 -13.29 13.50
C GLN A 185 7.65 -13.25 12.78
N PHE A 186 8.22 -12.05 12.66
CA PHE A 186 9.60 -11.90 12.28
C PHE A 186 10.52 -12.45 13.39
N CYS A 187 11.17 -13.58 13.13
CA CYS A 187 12.19 -14.16 14.00
C CYS A 187 13.58 -13.70 13.57
N VAL A 188 14.36 -13.21 14.54
CA VAL A 188 15.80 -12.91 14.41
C VAL A 188 16.60 -14.07 14.98
#